data_AF-F2UL81-F1
#
_entry.id   AF-F2UL81-F1
#
_cell.length_a   1.000
_cell.length_b   1.000
_cell.length_c   1.000
_cell.angle_alpha   90.00
_cell.angle_beta   90.00
_cell.angle_gamma   90.00
#
_symmetry.space_group_name_H-M   'P 1'
#
loop_
_entity.id
_entity.type
_entity.pdbx_description
1 polymer ?
#
loop_
_entity_poly.entity_id
_entity_poly.type
_entity_poly.pdbx_seq_one_letter_code
_entity_poly.pdbx_strand_id
1 'polypeptide(L)'
;MSDSGDVVWACRLPKAMSSAEKEELKQKVSRANPAAFHAASRYPITKEVEDILEQMSLVATREEYGNDFWQEGSYSCSRCHGRLYCSKDKFHGPCLWPSFRQPVADDVLLTRKVDSYNNYTCEVHEVYCNSCQLFLGHMFEDGKEHGDTHPDARWRHCVLSLSLDFAPSPASSAQ
;
A
#
# COMPACT_ATOMS: atom_id res chain seq x y z
N MET A 1 -25.30 -25.01 11.58
CA MET A 1 -25.34 -23.54 11.50
C MET A 1 -24.31 -23.02 12.49
N SER A 2 -23.03 -23.20 12.16
CA SER A 2 -21.92 -22.67 12.93
C SER A 2 -21.54 -21.37 12.24
N ASP A 3 -22.04 -20.28 12.79
CA ASP A 3 -21.57 -18.93 12.50
C ASP A 3 -20.18 -18.82 13.15
N SER A 4 -19.19 -19.42 12.50
CA SER A 4 -17.79 -19.16 12.80
C SER A 4 -17.56 -17.72 12.37
N GLY A 5 -17.56 -16.83 13.36
CA GLY A 5 -17.14 -15.45 13.22
C GLY A 5 -15.73 -15.40 12.66
N ASP A 6 -15.65 -15.44 11.33
CA ASP A 6 -14.46 -15.16 10.55
C ASP A 6 -14.11 -13.71 10.84
N VAL A 7 -13.29 -13.52 11.87
CA VAL A 7 -12.58 -12.28 12.08
C VAL A 7 -11.71 -12.14 10.84
N VAL A 8 -12.18 -11.37 9.86
CA VAL A 8 -11.44 -11.13 8.62
C VAL A 8 -10.26 -10.23 8.99
N TRP A 9 -9.18 -10.86 9.47
CA TRP A 9 -7.87 -10.25 9.71
C TRP A 9 -7.12 -9.94 8.40
N ALA A 10 -7.80 -10.00 7.26
CA ALA A 10 -7.22 -9.62 5.98
C ALA A 10 -7.38 -8.10 5.79
N CYS A 11 -6.38 -7.48 5.18
CA CYS A 11 -6.53 -6.18 4.53
C CYS A 11 -7.91 -6.06 3.90
N ARG A 12 -8.65 -5.00 4.25
CA ARG A 12 -9.93 -4.74 3.58
C ARG A 12 -9.70 -4.70 2.08
N LEU A 13 -10.37 -5.60 1.36
CA LEU A 13 -10.44 -5.51 -0.09
C LEU A 13 -11.28 -4.26 -0.44
N PRO A 14 -10.93 -3.52 -1.50
CA PRO A 14 -11.75 -2.44 -1.99
C PRO A 14 -13.18 -2.93 -2.22
N LYS A 15 -14.17 -2.04 -1.99
CA LYS A 15 -15.57 -2.36 -2.33
C LYS A 15 -15.66 -2.87 -3.78
N ALA A 16 -16.41 -3.94 -3.97
CA ALA A 16 -16.61 -4.52 -5.30
C ALA A 16 -17.21 -3.46 -6.24
N MET A 17 -16.56 -3.27 -7.39
CA MET A 17 -17.04 -2.41 -8.48
C MET A 17 -17.53 -3.28 -9.65
N SER A 18 -18.56 -2.82 -10.35
CA SER A 18 -18.99 -3.42 -11.61
C SER A 18 -17.91 -3.33 -12.69
N SER A 19 -18.00 -4.17 -13.71
CA SER A 19 -17.06 -4.13 -14.85
C SER A 19 -17.07 -2.79 -15.58
N ALA A 20 -18.24 -2.13 -15.68
CA ALA A 20 -18.38 -0.83 -16.31
C ALA A 20 -17.68 0.28 -15.51
N GLU A 21 -17.88 0.33 -14.19
CA GLU A 21 -17.22 1.31 -13.31
C GLU A 21 -15.69 1.13 -13.32
N LYS A 22 -15.21 -0.13 -13.31
CA LYS A 22 -13.77 -0.41 -13.43
C LYS A 22 -13.20 0.11 -14.75
N GLU A 23 -13.92 -0.08 -15.86
CA GLU A 23 -13.45 0.36 -17.17
C GLU A 23 -13.44 1.88 -17.29
N GLU A 24 -14.45 2.56 -16.76
CA GLU A 24 -14.47 4.02 -16.69
C GLU A 24 -13.31 4.56 -15.83
N LEU A 25 -13.02 3.91 -14.70
CA LEU A 25 -11.92 4.32 -13.81
C LEU A 25 -10.55 4.15 -14.50
N LYS A 26 -10.31 3.04 -15.21
CA LYS A 26 -9.07 2.81 -15.98
C LYS A 26 -8.82 3.86 -17.06
N GLN A 27 -9.86 4.45 -17.63
CA GLN A 27 -9.71 5.54 -18.61
C GLN A 27 -9.23 6.84 -17.95
N LYS A 28 -9.47 7.00 -16.64
CA LYS A 28 -9.15 8.22 -15.88
C LYS A 28 -7.85 8.12 -15.09
N VAL A 29 -7.40 6.92 -14.75
CA VAL A 29 -6.18 6.71 -13.96
C VAL A 29 -5.38 5.51 -14.48
N SER A 30 -4.06 5.70 -14.59
CA SER A 30 -3.10 4.63 -14.90
C SER A 30 -1.77 4.93 -14.22
N ARG A 31 -0.84 3.96 -14.20
CA ARG A 31 0.53 4.23 -13.75
C ARG A 31 1.22 5.35 -14.54
N ALA A 32 0.99 5.39 -15.85
CA ALA A 32 1.55 6.43 -16.73
C ALA A 32 0.86 7.80 -16.57
N ASN A 33 -0.33 7.83 -15.98
CA ASN A 33 -1.07 9.05 -15.68
C ASN A 33 -1.70 8.99 -14.27
N PRO A 34 -0.90 9.13 -13.20
CA PRO A 34 -1.36 9.04 -11.82
C PRO A 34 -1.96 10.36 -11.30
N ALA A 35 -2.17 11.36 -12.16
CA ALA A 35 -2.54 12.72 -11.75
C ALA A 35 -3.83 12.77 -10.92
N ALA A 36 -4.84 11.95 -11.26
CA ALA A 36 -6.08 11.86 -10.49
C ALA A 36 -5.84 11.29 -9.08
N PHE A 37 -5.02 10.24 -8.97
CA PHE A 37 -4.61 9.66 -7.69
C PHE A 37 -3.82 10.68 -6.85
N HIS A 38 -2.87 11.38 -7.46
CA HIS A 38 -2.13 12.44 -6.79
C HIS A 38 -3.07 13.58 -6.34
N ALA A 39 -4.04 14.00 -7.15
CA ALA A 39 -4.93 15.09 -6.79
C ALA A 39 -5.86 14.75 -5.62
N ALA A 40 -6.35 13.50 -5.55
CA ALA A 40 -7.21 13.01 -4.47
C ALA A 40 -6.43 12.73 -3.17
N SER A 41 -5.14 12.39 -3.30
CA SER A 41 -4.23 12.10 -2.20
C SER A 41 -3.78 13.39 -1.49
N ARG A 42 -4.69 13.95 -0.69
CA ARG A 42 -4.52 15.17 0.11
C ARG A 42 -4.97 14.93 1.54
N TYR A 43 -4.13 15.34 2.48
CA TYR A 43 -4.46 15.30 3.90
C TYR A 43 -5.55 16.32 4.27
N PRO A 44 -6.47 15.99 5.19
CA PRO A 44 -6.72 14.67 5.77
C PRO A 44 -7.46 13.73 4.81
N ILE A 45 -7.15 12.43 4.86
CA ILE A 45 -7.85 11.42 4.07
C ILE A 45 -9.13 11.01 4.81
N THR A 46 -10.28 11.17 4.16
CA THR A 46 -11.54 10.59 4.68
C THR A 46 -11.66 9.15 4.23
N LYS A 47 -12.55 8.39 4.86
CA LYS A 47 -12.83 7.00 4.47
C LYS A 47 -13.26 6.87 3.01
N GLU A 48 -14.07 7.80 2.52
CA GLU A 48 -14.52 7.82 1.14
C GLU A 48 -13.36 8.07 0.17
N VAL A 49 -12.44 8.96 0.53
CA VAL A 49 -11.24 9.23 -0.28
C VAL A 49 -10.30 8.04 -0.27
N GLU A 50 -10.11 7.40 0.88
CA GLU A 50 -9.35 6.15 1.03
C GLU A 50 -9.91 5.04 0.10
N ASP A 51 -11.22 4.79 0.14
CA ASP A 51 -11.90 3.82 -0.74
C ASP A 51 -11.60 4.11 -2.22
N ILE A 52 -11.63 5.39 -2.62
CA ILE A 52 -11.35 5.81 -4.00
C ILE A 52 -9.88 5.57 -4.36
N LEU A 53 -8.94 5.91 -3.47
CA LEU A 53 -7.50 5.72 -3.72
C LEU A 53 -7.13 4.24 -3.82
N GLU A 54 -7.73 3.39 -2.99
CA GLU A 54 -7.59 1.94 -3.05
C GLU A 54 -8.10 1.38 -4.39
N GLN A 55 -9.28 1.82 -4.84
CA GLN A 55 -9.85 1.43 -6.14
C GLN A 55 -8.98 1.90 -7.31
N MET A 56 -8.53 3.16 -7.29
CA MET A 56 -7.62 3.71 -8.29
C MET A 56 -6.34 2.88 -8.37
N SER A 57 -5.74 2.56 -7.21
CA SER A 57 -4.53 1.75 -7.18
C SER A 57 -4.77 0.35 -7.73
N LEU A 58 -5.89 -0.30 -7.36
CA LEU A 58 -6.22 -1.65 -7.82
C LEU A 58 -6.36 -1.70 -9.35
N VAL A 59 -7.11 -0.77 -9.94
CA VAL A 59 -7.37 -0.79 -11.39
C VAL A 59 -6.16 -0.36 -12.22
N ALA A 60 -5.37 0.58 -11.70
CA ALA A 60 -4.26 1.18 -12.44
C ALA A 60 -3.02 0.30 -12.50
N THR A 61 -2.76 -0.52 -11.47
CA THR A 61 -1.53 -1.32 -11.41
C THR A 61 -1.72 -2.75 -11.88
N ARG A 62 -2.94 -3.31 -11.89
CA ARG A 62 -3.19 -4.69 -12.34
C ARG A 62 -2.22 -5.69 -11.69
N GLU A 63 -2.02 -5.57 -10.37
CA GLU A 63 -1.09 -6.38 -9.54
C GLU A 63 0.40 -6.07 -9.75
N GLU A 64 0.78 -5.15 -10.63
CA GLU A 64 2.15 -4.65 -10.68
C GLU A 64 2.55 -4.06 -9.34
N TYR A 65 3.72 -4.49 -8.86
CA TYR A 65 4.25 -4.18 -7.54
C TYR A 65 3.29 -4.56 -6.41
N GLY A 66 2.41 -5.54 -6.63
CA GLY A 66 1.51 -6.10 -5.64
C GLY A 66 2.21 -7.08 -4.70
N ASN A 67 1.41 -7.85 -3.96
CA ASN A 67 1.91 -8.82 -2.98
C ASN A 67 2.85 -9.87 -3.60
N ASP A 68 2.58 -10.32 -4.82
CA ASP A 68 3.36 -11.36 -5.50
C ASP A 68 4.53 -10.86 -6.35
N PHE A 69 4.82 -9.54 -6.31
CA PHE A 69 5.96 -8.98 -7.02
C PHE A 69 7.24 -9.08 -6.17
N TRP A 70 8.23 -9.85 -6.62
CA TRP A 70 9.44 -10.19 -5.84
C TRP A 70 10.77 -9.76 -6.46
N GLN A 71 10.75 -8.91 -7.48
CA GLN A 71 12.00 -8.45 -8.09
C GLN A 71 12.82 -7.65 -7.09
N GLU A 72 14.13 -7.89 -7.09
CA GLU A 72 15.05 -7.13 -6.25
C GLU A 72 15.18 -5.69 -6.73
N GLY A 73 15.02 -4.74 -5.83
CA GLY A 73 15.07 -3.32 -6.17
C GLY A 73 14.63 -2.39 -5.06
N SER A 74 14.30 -1.17 -5.47
CA SER A 74 13.87 -0.09 -4.59
C SER A 74 12.52 0.44 -5.00
N TYR A 75 11.72 0.84 -4.02
CA TYR A 75 10.44 1.49 -4.22
C TYR A 75 10.55 2.96 -3.81
N SER A 76 10.13 3.86 -4.70
CA SER A 76 10.16 5.30 -4.51
C SER A 76 8.76 5.88 -4.59
N CYS A 77 8.54 7.07 -4.04
CA CYS A 77 7.26 7.78 -4.15
C CYS A 77 6.92 8.08 -5.62
N SER A 78 5.71 7.72 -6.08
CA SER A 78 5.29 7.98 -7.47
C SER A 78 5.07 9.46 -7.82
N ARG A 79 5.11 10.36 -6.82
CA ARG A 79 4.99 11.81 -7.00
C ARG A 79 6.33 12.53 -7.00
N CYS A 80 7.16 12.29 -5.98
CA CYS A 80 8.43 13.02 -5.80
C CYS A 80 9.69 12.16 -6.03
N HIS A 81 9.53 10.87 -6.33
CA HIS A 81 10.58 9.90 -6.61
C HIS A 81 11.60 9.69 -5.47
N GLY A 82 11.35 10.22 -4.28
CA GLY A 82 12.13 9.93 -3.08
C GLY A 82 12.01 8.45 -2.69
N ARG A 83 13.13 7.83 -2.31
CA ARG A 83 13.19 6.41 -1.94
C ARG A 83 12.41 6.17 -0.64
N LEU A 84 11.55 5.14 -0.62
CA LEU A 84 10.67 4.84 0.51
C LEU A 84 10.92 3.45 1.08
N TYR A 85 11.01 2.42 0.23
CA TYR A 85 11.14 1.02 0.67
C TYR A 85 12.18 0.26 -0.16
N CYS A 86 12.65 -0.86 0.37
CA CYS A 86 13.52 -1.80 -0.33
C CYS A 86 12.85 -3.17 -0.42
N SER A 87 13.07 -3.90 -1.52
CA SER A 87 12.56 -5.26 -1.69
C SER A 87 13.03 -6.23 -0.58
N LYS A 88 14.15 -5.95 0.09
CA LYS A 88 14.67 -6.76 1.22
C LYS A 88 13.78 -6.73 2.45
N ASP A 89 13.02 -5.65 2.62
CA ASP A 89 12.06 -5.49 3.71
C ASP A 89 10.64 -5.88 3.29
N LYS A 90 10.44 -6.29 2.04
CA LYS A 90 9.16 -6.78 1.54
C LYS A 90 8.93 -8.22 2.02
N PHE A 91 7.72 -8.53 2.46
CA PHE A 91 7.31 -9.88 2.87
C PHE A 91 5.90 -10.19 2.37
N HIS A 92 5.52 -11.47 2.38
CA HIS A 92 4.25 -11.91 1.81
C HIS A 92 3.15 -11.70 2.86
N GLY A 93 2.40 -10.61 2.70
CA GLY A 93 1.32 -10.23 3.61
C GLY A 93 -0.04 -10.76 3.14
N PRO A 94 -1.11 -10.45 3.91
CA PRO A 94 -2.49 -10.82 3.59
C PRO A 94 -3.18 -9.83 2.64
N CYS A 95 -2.49 -8.76 2.21
CA CYS A 95 -3.04 -7.70 1.36
C CYS A 95 -2.76 -7.98 -0.12
N LEU A 96 -3.57 -7.41 -1.02
CA LEU A 96 -3.25 -7.36 -2.46
C LEU A 96 -2.04 -6.46 -2.76
N TRP A 97 -1.88 -5.43 -1.94
CA TRP A 97 -0.80 -4.46 -2.03
C TRP A 97 0.47 -4.96 -1.33
N PRO A 98 1.66 -4.47 -1.73
CA PRO A 98 2.92 -4.90 -1.15
C PRO A 98 2.98 -4.56 0.33
N SER A 99 3.47 -5.53 1.10
CA SER A 99 3.69 -5.40 2.54
C SER A 99 5.19 -5.24 2.80
N PHE A 100 5.57 -4.19 3.52
CA PHE A 100 6.96 -3.96 3.96
C PHE A 100 7.04 -3.95 5.48
N ARG A 101 8.17 -4.42 6.02
CA ARG A 101 8.45 -4.38 7.46
C ARG A 101 8.77 -2.97 7.94
N GLN A 102 9.54 -2.22 7.15
CA GLN A 102 10.08 -0.92 7.52
C GLN A 102 10.44 -0.09 6.27
N PRO A 103 10.47 1.25 6.36
CA PRO A 103 11.02 2.11 5.33
C PRO A 103 12.54 2.01 5.23
N VAL A 104 13.11 2.65 4.21
CA VAL A 104 14.58 2.77 4.06
C VAL A 104 15.25 3.66 5.13
N ALA A 105 14.48 4.55 5.76
CA ALA A 105 14.89 5.38 6.90
C ALA A 105 13.63 5.92 7.62
N ASP A 106 13.75 6.26 8.91
CA ASP A 106 12.60 6.69 9.73
C ASP A 106 11.99 8.03 9.26
N ASP A 107 12.78 8.89 8.65
CA ASP A 107 12.40 10.25 8.27
C ASP A 107 11.81 10.39 6.86
N VAL A 108 11.71 9.29 6.08
CA VAL A 108 11.09 9.32 4.75
C VAL A 108 9.57 9.22 4.79
N LEU A 109 9.01 8.81 5.94
CA LEU A 109 7.58 8.65 6.15
C LEU A 109 7.05 9.68 7.16
N LEU A 110 5.86 10.19 6.89
CA LEU A 110 5.05 10.92 7.85
C LEU A 110 3.89 10.00 8.27
N THR A 111 3.70 9.77 9.56
CA THR A 111 2.65 8.90 10.08
C THR A 111 1.62 9.67 10.91
N ARG A 112 0.38 9.19 10.87
CA ARG A 112 -0.74 9.73 11.67
C ARG A 112 -1.54 8.58 12.24
N LYS A 113 -1.64 8.54 13.58
CA LYS A 113 -2.44 7.53 14.28
C LYS A 113 -3.92 7.65 13.88
N VAL A 114 -4.55 6.51 13.64
CA VAL A 114 -5.98 6.39 13.37
C VAL A 114 -6.66 5.85 14.63
N ASP A 115 -7.65 6.57 15.16
CA ASP A 115 -8.31 6.20 16.42
C ASP A 115 -9.15 4.92 16.29
N SER A 116 -9.77 4.70 15.13
CA SER A 116 -10.54 3.50 14.82
C SER A 116 -10.49 3.21 13.32
N TYR A 117 -10.22 1.96 12.96
CA TYR A 117 -10.08 1.54 11.56
C TYR A 117 -10.66 0.15 11.35
N ASN A 118 -11.77 0.03 10.61
CA ASN A 118 -12.36 -1.23 10.11
C ASN A 118 -12.33 -2.45 11.06
N ASN A 119 -12.60 -2.27 12.37
CA ASN A 119 -12.52 -3.31 13.42
C ASN A 119 -11.13 -3.88 13.73
N TYR A 120 -10.05 -3.27 13.23
CA TYR A 120 -8.69 -3.61 13.65
C TYR A 120 -8.54 -3.32 15.15
N THR A 121 -7.92 -4.27 15.86
CA THR A 121 -7.62 -4.17 17.30
C THR A 121 -6.18 -3.76 17.58
N CYS A 122 -5.31 -3.82 16.58
CA CYS A 122 -3.93 -3.35 16.64
C CYS A 122 -3.83 -1.84 16.41
N GLU A 123 -2.65 -1.27 16.68
CA GLU A 123 -2.39 0.13 16.35
C GLU A 123 -2.29 0.32 14.84
N VAL A 124 -3.01 1.33 14.31
CA VAL A 124 -3.04 1.66 12.89
C VAL A 124 -2.62 3.11 12.68
N HIS A 125 -1.75 3.35 11.70
CA HIS A 125 -1.41 4.69 11.25
C HIS A 125 -1.62 4.82 9.75
N GLU A 126 -2.12 5.97 9.32
CA GLU A 126 -1.98 6.43 7.94
C GLU A 126 -0.51 6.75 7.67
N VAL A 127 -0.04 6.42 6.47
CA VAL A 127 1.34 6.61 6.04
C VAL A 127 1.36 7.52 4.83
N TYR A 128 2.20 8.56 4.90
CA TYR A 128 2.42 9.54 3.86
C TYR A 128 3.90 9.63 3.52
N CYS A 129 4.22 10.03 2.28
CA CYS A 129 5.57 10.44 1.93
C CYS A 129 5.91 11.73 2.69
N ASN A 130 6.99 11.75 3.46
CA ASN A 130 7.36 12.92 4.27
C ASN A 130 7.66 14.16 3.39
N SER A 131 8.24 13.96 2.21
CA SER A 131 8.67 15.05 1.32
C SER A 131 7.52 15.73 0.56
N CYS A 132 6.48 14.99 0.17
CA CYS A 132 5.42 15.52 -0.70
C CYS A 132 4.00 15.23 -0.23
N GLN A 133 3.85 14.60 0.95
CA GLN A 133 2.59 14.26 1.60
C GLN A 133 1.63 13.43 0.74
N LEU A 134 2.15 12.69 -0.25
CA LEU A 134 1.36 11.69 -0.96
C LEU A 134 0.98 10.58 0.03
N PHE A 135 -0.32 10.32 0.16
CA PHE A 135 -0.83 9.15 0.87
C PHE A 135 -0.30 7.86 0.22
N LEU A 136 0.33 7.04 1.04
CA LEU A 136 0.95 5.78 0.64
C LEU A 136 0.08 4.59 1.02
N GLY A 137 -0.67 4.68 2.12
CA GLY A 137 -1.47 3.58 2.66
C GLY A 137 -1.46 3.60 4.17
N HIS A 138 -1.33 2.42 4.79
CA HIS A 138 -1.39 2.26 6.23
C HIS A 138 -0.25 1.40 6.77
N MET A 139 0.09 1.57 8.03
CA MET A 139 0.91 0.63 8.79
C MET A 139 0.13 0.11 9.99
N PHE A 140 0.26 -1.19 10.23
CA PHE A 140 -0.46 -1.93 11.26
C PHE A 140 0.55 -2.60 12.20
N GLU A 141 0.31 -2.56 13.51
CA GLU A 141 1.14 -3.24 14.51
C GLU A 141 0.81 -4.73 14.59
N ASP A 142 0.88 -5.43 13.46
CA ASP A 142 0.44 -6.82 13.31
C ASP A 142 1.35 -7.64 12.38
N GLY A 143 2.59 -7.19 12.14
CA GLY A 143 3.48 -7.78 11.14
C GLY A 143 3.78 -9.27 11.37
N LYS A 144 4.00 -9.67 12.63
CA LYS A 144 4.30 -11.06 12.98
C LYS A 144 3.10 -11.98 12.78
N GLU A 145 1.94 -11.51 13.19
CA GLU A 145 0.65 -12.18 13.05
C GLU A 145 0.29 -12.39 11.56
N HIS A 146 0.85 -11.56 10.69
CA HIS A 146 0.57 -11.53 9.27
C HIS A 146 1.71 -11.95 8.34
N GLY A 147 2.61 -12.80 8.85
CA GLY A 147 3.54 -13.56 8.01
C GLY A 147 4.94 -12.96 7.89
N ASP A 148 5.24 -11.88 8.59
CA ASP A 148 6.62 -11.42 8.71
C ASP A 148 7.38 -12.27 9.75
N THR A 149 8.26 -13.13 9.26
CA THR A 149 9.01 -14.11 10.07
C THR A 149 10.27 -13.54 10.71
N HIS A 150 10.58 -12.26 10.47
CA HIS A 150 11.78 -11.65 11.02
C HIS A 150 11.68 -11.45 12.55
N PRO A 151 12.78 -11.65 13.30
CA PRO A 151 12.76 -11.51 14.75
C PRO A 151 12.26 -10.16 15.23
N ASP A 152 12.63 -9.09 14.53
CA ASP A 152 12.25 -7.71 14.85
C ASP A 152 10.96 -7.24 14.16
N ALA A 153 10.22 -8.15 13.52
CA ALA A 153 8.95 -7.81 12.89
C ALA A 153 7.97 -7.23 13.93
N ARG A 154 7.32 -6.13 13.56
CA ARG A 154 6.32 -5.42 14.37
C ARG A 154 5.29 -4.76 13.48
N TRP A 155 5.76 -3.91 12.55
CA TRP A 155 4.90 -3.15 11.66
C TRP A 155 4.74 -3.85 10.31
N ARG A 156 3.51 -3.84 9.80
CA ARG A 156 3.18 -4.19 8.42
C ARG A 156 2.75 -2.94 7.69
N HIS A 157 3.61 -2.42 6.82
CA HIS A 157 3.32 -1.31 5.92
C HIS A 157 2.59 -1.85 4.69
N CYS A 158 1.26 -1.67 4.64
CA CYS A 158 0.45 -1.95 3.46
C CYS A 158 0.40 -0.71 2.58
N VAL A 159 1.08 -0.77 1.43
CA VAL A 159 1.34 0.42 0.61
C VAL A 159 0.70 0.30 -0.77
N LEU A 160 -0.17 1.23 -1.13
CA LEU A 160 -0.84 1.27 -2.42
C LEU A 160 0.19 1.26 -3.56
N SER A 161 0.12 0.26 -4.44
CA SER A 161 1.09 0.09 -5.53
C SER A 161 1.17 1.31 -6.46
N LEU A 162 0.07 2.07 -6.66
CA LEU A 162 0.06 3.29 -7.49
C LEU A 162 0.78 4.48 -6.82
N SER A 163 1.01 4.41 -5.50
CA SER A 163 1.81 5.39 -4.76
C SER A 163 3.32 5.16 -4.87
N LEU A 164 3.73 4.02 -5.44
CA LEU A 164 5.12 3.58 -5.55
C LEU A 164 5.57 3.44 -6.99
N ASP A 165 6.76 3.92 -7.33
CA ASP A 165 7.54 3.51 -8.50
C ASP A 165 8.59 2.47 -8.10
N PHE A 166 8.92 1.52 -8.98
CA PHE A 166 9.94 0.51 -8.74
C PHE A 166 11.14 0.70 -9.66
N ALA A 167 12.34 0.59 -9.10
CA ALA A 167 13.58 0.52 -9.84
C ALA A 167 14.31 -0.79 -9.51
N PRO A 168 14.58 -1.67 -10.50
CA PRO A 168 15.32 -2.89 -10.28
C PRO A 168 16.75 -2.59 -9.78
N SER A 169 17.26 -3.48 -8.94
CA SER A 169 18.67 -3.48 -8.54
C SER A 169 19.58 -3.65 -9.77
N PRO A 170 20.78 -3.05 -9.82
CA PRO A 170 21.72 -3.26 -10.92
C PRO A 170 22.03 -4.74 -11.19
N ALA A 171 21.96 -5.59 -10.16
CA ALA A 171 22.14 -7.03 -10.28
C ALA A 171 20.93 -7.76 -10.92
N SER A 172 19.72 -7.18 -10.89
CA SER A 172 18.51 -7.76 -11.47
C SER A 172 18.20 -7.27 -12.89
N SER A 173 18.86 -6.20 -13.35
CA SER A 173 18.75 -5.68 -14.74
C SER A 173 19.59 -6.44 -15.78
N ALA A 174 20.31 -7.49 -15.37
CA ALA A 174 21.11 -8.33 -16.25
C ALA A 174 20.42 -9.69 -16.49
N GLN A 175 19.30 -9.70 -17.21
CA GLN A 175 18.72 -10.90 -17.85
C GLN A 175 18.12 -10.53 -19.20
#